data_AF-A0A3R9CBA2-F1
#
_entry.id   AF-A0A3R9CBA2-F1
#
_cell.length_a   1.000
_cell.length_b   1.000
_cell.length_c   1.000
_cell.angle_alpha   90.00
_cell.angle_beta   90.00
_cell.angle_gamma   90.00
#
_symmetry.space_group_name_H-M   'P 1'
#
loop_
_entity.id
_entity.type
_entity.pdbx_description
1 polymer ?
#
loop_
_entity_poly.entity_id
_entity_poly.type
_entity_poly.pdbx_seq_one_letter_code
_entity_poly.pdbx_strand_id
1 'polypeptide(L)'
;MLTRLRNGILRAQDLRESGAAIPAQRPSMACELVDLSAKRATWRVPVPNQADCYLKAEPGGAERFVVHIDADMFYRRWLETSPTFPKQNSQDCVPRRAMSLDSKFATAAAAFRSGRDAPVTLPSVGYWAAASGYEVAMSDGMTRTFWLLAHRVRSFPVSVADASWATILNGLAGIGVAPIAFSELFSRRA
;
A
#
# COMPACT_ATOMS: atom_id res chain seq x y z
N MET A 1 -11.07 -17.32 -22.85
CA MET A 1 -12.25 -16.42 -22.81
C MET A 1 -12.89 -16.38 -21.41
N LEU A 2 -13.10 -17.54 -20.76
CA LEU A 2 -13.67 -17.66 -19.40
C LEU A 2 -12.89 -16.91 -18.30
N THR A 3 -11.56 -16.99 -18.27
CA THR A 3 -10.72 -16.29 -17.28
C THR A 3 -10.83 -14.76 -17.37
N ARG A 4 -11.11 -14.23 -18.58
CA ARG A 4 -11.24 -12.79 -18.84
C ARG A 4 -12.55 -12.23 -18.28
N LEU A 5 -13.66 -12.92 -18.54
CA LEU A 5 -14.97 -12.60 -17.96
C LEU A 5 -14.93 -12.68 -16.43
N ARG A 6 -14.28 -13.73 -15.88
CA ARG A 6 -14.11 -13.88 -14.43
C ARG A 6 -13.35 -12.70 -13.81
N ASN A 7 -12.21 -12.29 -14.38
CA ASN A 7 -11.45 -11.16 -13.86
C ASN A 7 -12.20 -9.82 -13.98
N GLY A 8 -12.93 -9.61 -15.07
CA GLY A 8 -13.79 -8.44 -15.24
C GLY A 8 -14.91 -8.37 -14.18
N ILE A 9 -15.56 -9.50 -13.89
CA ILE A 9 -16.59 -9.60 -12.85
C ILE A 9 -15.99 -9.34 -11.46
N LEU A 10 -14.86 -9.97 -11.14
CA LEU A 10 -14.19 -9.79 -9.84
C LEU A 10 -13.75 -8.33 -9.64
N ARG A 11 -13.19 -7.70 -10.67
CA ARG A 11 -12.85 -6.27 -10.64
C ARG A 11 -14.08 -5.40 -10.38
N ALA A 12 -15.18 -5.65 -11.09
CA ALA A 12 -16.42 -4.89 -10.90
C ALA A 12 -17.07 -5.13 -9.52
N GLN A 13 -16.87 -6.30 -8.92
CA GLN A 13 -17.27 -6.57 -7.54
C GLN A 13 -16.39 -5.76 -6.57
N ASP A 14 -15.07 -5.86 -6.70
CA ASP A 14 -14.12 -5.15 -5.83
C ASP A 14 -14.33 -3.62 -5.86
N LEU A 15 -14.54 -3.03 -7.05
CA LEU A 15 -14.84 -1.59 -7.18
C LEU A 15 -16.17 -1.18 -6.54
N ARG A 16 -17.18 -2.06 -6.56
CA ARG A 16 -18.47 -1.82 -5.88
C ARG A 16 -18.32 -1.94 -4.37
N GLU A 17 -17.62 -2.97 -3.88
CA GLU A 17 -17.35 -3.17 -2.46
C GLU A 17 -16.55 -2.01 -1.86
N SER A 18 -15.52 -1.51 -2.55
CA SER A 18 -14.75 -0.35 -2.13
C SER A 18 -15.50 0.99 -2.26
N GLY A 19 -16.68 1.00 -2.89
CA GLY A 19 -17.56 2.17 -2.97
C GLY A 19 -18.69 2.19 -1.95
N ALA A 20 -18.96 1.08 -1.27
CA ALA A 20 -19.89 1.05 -0.17
C ALA A 20 -19.26 1.76 1.04
N ALA A 21 -19.97 2.75 1.59
CA ALA A 21 -19.49 3.54 2.73
C ALA A 21 -19.01 2.63 3.87
N ILE A 22 -17.75 2.78 4.25
CA ILE A 22 -17.21 2.17 5.46
C ILE A 22 -17.90 2.86 6.64
N PRO A 23 -18.51 2.14 7.59
CA PRO A 23 -19.09 2.76 8.78
C PRO A 23 -18.06 3.66 9.45
N ALA A 24 -18.46 4.90 9.74
CA ALA A 24 -17.69 5.78 10.59
C ALA A 24 -17.43 5.04 11.93
N GLN A 25 -16.20 5.12 12.43
CA GLN A 25 -15.71 4.61 13.72
C GLN A 25 -15.09 3.20 13.73
N ARG A 26 -13.75 3.17 13.78
CA ARG A 26 -12.97 2.64 14.92
C ARG A 26 -11.54 3.22 14.85
N PRO A 27 -11.12 4.07 15.80
CA PRO A 27 -9.76 4.65 15.83
C PRO A 27 -8.63 3.61 15.95
N SER A 28 -8.92 2.39 16.41
CA SER A 28 -7.90 1.43 16.88
C SER A 28 -7.23 0.57 15.80
N MET A 29 -7.42 0.86 14.50
CA MET A 29 -6.87 0.02 13.40
C MET A 29 -6.02 0.81 12.41
N ALA A 30 -5.66 2.06 12.74
CA ALA A 30 -4.65 2.78 11.99
C ALA A 30 -3.27 2.15 12.22
N CYS A 31 -2.39 2.23 11.23
CA CYS A 31 -0.99 1.87 11.42
C CYS A 31 -0.29 2.92 12.30
N GLU A 32 0.62 2.47 13.15
CA GLU A 32 1.22 3.29 14.20
C GLU A 32 2.74 3.21 14.14
N LEU A 33 3.43 4.35 14.27
CA LEU A 33 4.89 4.37 14.43
C LEU A 33 5.23 3.89 15.86
N VAL A 34 5.82 2.71 15.98
CA VAL A 34 6.11 2.06 17.27
C VAL A 34 7.58 2.10 17.67
N ASP A 35 8.47 2.38 16.72
CA ASP A 35 9.89 2.60 16.97
C ASP A 35 10.50 3.51 15.89
N LEU A 36 11.52 4.28 16.24
CA LEU A 36 12.22 5.18 15.31
C LEU A 36 13.67 5.41 15.77
N SER A 37 14.65 4.62 15.37
CA SER A 37 16.05 4.96 15.65
C SER A 37 16.64 5.82 14.52
N ALA A 38 17.86 6.33 14.75
CA ALA A 38 18.69 6.91 13.69
C ALA A 38 18.99 5.94 12.52
N LYS A 39 18.65 4.66 12.65
CA LYS A 39 18.86 3.63 11.62
C LYS A 39 17.56 3.08 11.03
N ARG A 40 16.41 3.29 11.67
CA ARG A 40 15.17 2.60 11.27
C ARG A 40 13.92 3.20 11.90
N ALA A 41 12.92 3.50 11.09
CA ALA A 41 11.54 3.74 11.51
C ALA A 41 10.73 2.44 11.37
N THR A 42 9.91 2.09 12.36
CA THR A 42 9.10 0.87 12.36
C THR A 42 7.65 1.19 12.67
N TRP A 43 6.75 0.73 11.80
CA TRP A 43 5.31 0.84 11.99
C TRP A 43 4.71 -0.52 12.29
N ARG A 44 3.80 -0.55 13.27
CA ARG A 44 2.87 -1.65 13.50
C ARG A 44 1.65 -1.45 12.61
N VAL A 45 1.26 -2.51 11.90
CA VAL A 45 0.07 -2.54 11.05
C VAL A 45 -0.87 -3.62 11.58
N PRO A 46 -1.99 -3.23 12.20
CA PRO A 46 -3.01 -4.18 12.64
C PRO A 46 -3.59 -4.95 11.48
N VAL A 47 -3.70 -6.27 11.63
CA VAL A 47 -4.28 -7.15 10.61
C VAL A 47 -5.52 -7.85 11.18
N PRO A 48 -6.69 -7.75 10.54
CA PRO A 48 -7.92 -8.37 11.04
C PRO A 48 -7.78 -9.86 11.34
N ASN A 49 -8.18 -10.26 12.55
CA ASN A 49 -8.25 -11.67 13.00
C ASN A 49 -6.91 -12.43 12.99
N GLN A 50 -5.77 -11.74 13.00
CA GLN A 50 -4.45 -12.36 13.06
C GLN A 50 -3.44 -11.46 13.77
N ALA A 51 -2.21 -11.95 13.93
CA ALA A 51 -1.13 -11.15 14.50
C ALA A 51 -0.82 -9.91 13.64
N ASP A 52 -0.48 -8.81 14.31
CA ASP A 52 -0.03 -7.60 13.62
C ASP A 52 1.22 -7.88 12.80
N CYS A 53 1.37 -7.12 11.72
CA CYS A 53 2.59 -7.13 10.92
C CYS A 53 3.34 -5.81 11.07
N TYR A 54 4.61 -5.80 10.65
CA TYR A 54 5.48 -4.66 10.88
C TYR A 54 6.15 -4.24 9.59
N LEU A 55 6.17 -2.92 9.37
CA LEU A 55 6.79 -2.29 8.24
C LEU A 55 7.95 -1.40 8.69
N LYS A 56 8.99 -1.25 7.86
CA LYS A 56 10.15 -0.40 8.15
C LYS A 56 10.56 0.51 7.02
N ALA A 57 11.13 1.65 7.41
CA ALA A 57 11.95 2.52 6.56
C ALA A 57 13.33 2.65 7.19
N GLU A 58 14.36 2.78 6.36
CA GLU A 58 15.74 3.02 6.77
C GLU A 58 16.20 4.34 6.14
N PRO A 59 17.01 5.16 6.85
CA PRO A 59 17.52 6.40 6.31
C PRO A 59 18.58 6.15 5.23
N GLY A 60 18.78 7.15 4.38
CA GLY A 60 19.80 7.13 3.32
C GLY A 60 19.22 6.98 1.91
N GLY A 61 20.09 7.15 0.91
CA GLY A 61 19.69 7.19 -0.50
C GLY A 61 19.12 8.55 -0.93
N ALA A 62 18.40 8.56 -2.06
CA ALA A 62 17.63 9.73 -2.49
C ALA A 62 16.50 10.04 -1.49
N GLU A 63 16.10 11.31 -1.40
CA GLU A 63 15.00 11.72 -0.53
C GLU A 63 13.71 10.97 -0.87
N ARG A 64 12.95 10.61 0.18
CA ARG A 64 11.68 9.89 0.05
C ARG A 64 10.69 10.43 1.07
N PHE A 65 9.42 10.14 0.85
CA PHE A 65 8.32 10.60 1.68
C PHE A 65 7.53 9.39 2.18
N VAL A 66 7.20 9.38 3.47
CA VAL A 66 6.23 8.46 4.03
C VAL A 66 4.84 9.04 3.80
N VAL A 67 3.94 8.26 3.23
CA VAL A 67 2.51 8.58 3.13
C VAL A 67 1.72 7.47 3.82
N HIS A 68 0.90 7.83 4.80
CA HIS A 68 -0.02 6.89 5.46
C HIS A 68 -1.31 6.83 4.68
N ILE A 69 -1.59 5.68 4.07
CA ILE A 69 -2.74 5.52 3.17
C ILE A 69 -3.87 4.70 3.80
N ASP A 70 -5.11 5.03 3.46
CA ASP A 70 -6.25 4.13 3.56
C ASP A 70 -6.12 3.06 2.46
N ALA A 71 -6.09 1.81 2.90
CA ALA A 71 -5.80 0.68 2.04
C ALA A 71 -6.87 0.44 0.97
N ASP A 72 -8.15 0.69 1.30
CA ASP A 72 -9.24 0.46 0.36
C ASP A 72 -9.37 1.61 -0.64
N MET A 73 -9.13 2.86 -0.23
CA MET A 73 -9.03 3.99 -1.16
C MET A 73 -7.85 3.82 -2.13
N PHE A 74 -6.68 3.42 -1.61
CA PHE A 74 -5.51 3.13 -2.43
C PHE A 74 -5.77 1.98 -3.40
N TYR A 75 -6.31 0.87 -2.90
CA TYR A 75 -6.63 -0.30 -3.72
C TYR A 75 -7.61 0.04 -4.83
N ARG A 76 -8.69 0.75 -4.50
CA ARG A 76 -9.68 1.20 -5.47
C ARG A 76 -9.01 2.01 -6.57
N ARG A 77 -8.18 2.99 -6.21
CA ARG A 77 -7.52 3.87 -7.17
C ARG A 77 -6.55 3.11 -8.07
N TRP A 78 -5.69 2.28 -7.48
CA TRP A 78 -4.74 1.44 -8.23
C TRP A 78 -5.49 0.47 -9.16
N LEU A 79 -6.59 -0.12 -8.70
CA LEU A 79 -7.45 -0.95 -9.53
C LEU A 79 -8.03 -0.13 -10.68
N GLU A 80 -8.72 0.98 -10.42
CA GLU A 80 -9.32 1.87 -11.44
C GLU A 80 -8.32 2.28 -12.53
N THR A 81 -7.09 2.65 -12.15
CA THR A 81 -6.07 3.12 -13.09
C THR A 81 -5.32 2.00 -13.80
N SER A 82 -5.38 0.76 -13.30
CA SER A 82 -4.77 -0.38 -13.99
C SER A 82 -5.54 -0.68 -15.29
N PRO A 83 -4.88 -0.69 -16.46
CA PRO A 83 -5.53 -0.93 -17.74
C PRO A 83 -6.33 -2.22 -17.73
N THR A 84 -7.56 -2.12 -18.22
CA THR A 84 -8.31 -3.32 -18.56
C THR A 84 -7.65 -3.89 -19.81
N PHE A 85 -7.26 -5.16 -19.76
CA PHE A 85 -6.89 -6.04 -20.89
C PHE A 85 -7.01 -5.43 -22.31
N PRO A 86 -6.01 -5.55 -23.21
CA PRO A 86 -5.03 -6.65 -23.30
C PRO A 86 -3.62 -6.36 -22.79
N LYS A 87 -3.31 -5.11 -22.43
CA LYS A 87 -1.96 -4.72 -21.99
C LYS A 87 -1.89 -4.65 -20.48
N GLN A 88 -2.08 -5.79 -19.82
CA GLN A 88 -1.69 -5.87 -18.41
C GLN A 88 -0.18 -5.79 -18.34
N ASN A 89 0.35 -4.75 -17.70
CA ASN A 89 1.75 -4.66 -17.35
C ASN A 89 1.97 -5.39 -16.00
N SER A 90 3.23 -5.66 -15.67
CA SER A 90 3.56 -6.35 -14.41
C SER A 90 3.18 -5.54 -13.16
N GLN A 91 3.01 -4.22 -13.26
CA GLN A 91 2.72 -3.30 -12.16
C GLN A 91 1.22 -3.06 -11.93
N ASP A 92 0.36 -3.71 -12.70
CA ASP A 92 -1.08 -3.54 -12.60
C ASP A 92 -1.66 -4.24 -11.38
N CYS A 93 -2.66 -3.59 -10.79
CA CYS A 93 -3.43 -4.16 -9.72
C CYS A 93 -4.33 -5.29 -10.23
N VAL A 94 -4.43 -6.34 -9.43
CA VAL A 94 -5.34 -7.47 -9.69
C VAL A 94 -6.53 -7.42 -8.73
N PRO A 95 -7.66 -8.05 -9.08
CA PRO A 95 -8.75 -8.27 -8.13
C PRO A 95 -8.25 -8.93 -6.85
N ARG A 96 -8.83 -8.59 -5.70
CA ARG A 96 -8.31 -9.01 -4.39
C ARG A 96 -8.24 -10.53 -4.26
N ARG A 97 -9.23 -11.23 -4.82
CA ARG A 97 -9.27 -12.71 -4.86
C ARG A 97 -8.15 -13.36 -5.70
N ALA A 98 -7.49 -12.60 -6.57
CA ALA A 98 -6.38 -13.07 -7.38
C ALA A 98 -5.01 -12.74 -6.76
N MET A 99 -4.94 -11.88 -5.74
CA MET A 99 -3.68 -11.46 -5.12
C MET A 99 -2.87 -12.62 -4.55
N SER A 100 -3.52 -13.62 -3.94
CA SER A 100 -2.86 -14.80 -3.39
C SER A 100 -2.29 -15.75 -4.45
N LEU A 101 -2.62 -15.54 -5.72
CA LEU A 101 -2.07 -16.30 -6.85
C LEU A 101 -0.73 -15.72 -7.33
N ASP A 102 -0.30 -14.57 -6.80
CA ASP A 102 1.03 -14.03 -7.11
C ASP A 102 2.11 -15.02 -6.66
N SER A 103 3.05 -15.32 -7.55
CA SER A 103 4.10 -16.33 -7.31
C SER A 103 4.96 -16.06 -6.07
N LYS A 104 5.07 -14.79 -5.63
CA LYS A 104 5.85 -14.39 -4.45
C LYS A 104 5.00 -14.25 -3.19
N PHE A 105 3.68 -14.49 -3.27
CA PHE A 105 2.75 -14.21 -2.17
C PHE A 105 3.09 -14.99 -0.90
N ALA A 106 3.45 -16.28 -1.03
CA ALA A 106 3.88 -17.10 0.09
C ALA A 106 5.19 -16.59 0.74
N THR A 107 6.12 -16.07 -0.07
CA THR A 107 7.35 -15.44 0.42
C THR A 107 7.04 -14.16 1.20
N ALA A 108 6.13 -13.32 0.70
CA ALA A 108 5.68 -12.13 1.43
C ALA A 108 5.01 -12.50 2.75
N ALA A 109 4.14 -13.52 2.75
CA ALA A 109 3.51 -14.02 3.97
C ALA A 109 4.56 -14.51 4.99
N ALA A 110 5.60 -15.21 4.54
CA ALA A 110 6.69 -15.65 5.41
C ALA A 110 7.47 -14.47 6.01
N ALA A 111 7.75 -13.44 5.22
CA ALA A 111 8.42 -12.24 5.70
C ALA A 111 7.59 -11.49 6.75
N PHE A 112 6.28 -11.35 6.56
CA PHE A 112 5.41 -10.71 7.55
C PHE A 112 5.29 -11.50 8.86
N ARG A 113 5.42 -12.84 8.83
CA ARG A 113 5.45 -13.67 10.05
C ARG A 113 6.66 -13.44 10.93
N SER A 114 7.76 -12.89 10.41
CA SER A 114 8.93 -12.54 11.22
C SER A 114 8.67 -11.39 12.20
N GLY A 115 7.57 -10.66 12.03
CA GLY A 115 7.08 -9.72 13.03
C GLY A 115 8.01 -8.53 13.28
N ARG A 116 8.08 -8.10 14.54
CA ARG A 116 8.79 -6.88 14.97
C ARG A 116 10.31 -6.97 14.82
N ASP A 117 10.88 -8.17 14.89
CA ASP A 117 12.34 -8.37 14.89
C ASP A 117 12.93 -8.22 13.48
N ALA A 118 12.16 -8.57 12.45
CA ALA A 118 12.52 -8.38 11.05
C ALA A 118 11.35 -7.74 10.27
N PRO A 119 11.07 -6.44 10.48
CA PRO A 119 9.99 -5.75 9.81
C PRO A 119 10.24 -5.63 8.31
N VAL A 120 9.17 -5.68 7.53
CA VAL A 120 9.22 -5.67 6.06
C VAL A 120 9.40 -4.24 5.53
N THR A 121 10.28 -4.03 4.55
CA THR A 121 10.50 -2.70 3.97
C THR A 121 9.23 -2.10 3.36
N LEU A 122 9.00 -0.81 3.58
CA LEU A 122 7.88 -0.06 2.99
C LEU A 122 7.76 -0.35 1.48
N PRO A 123 6.55 -0.62 0.99
CA PRO A 123 6.34 -0.70 -0.44
C PRO A 123 6.50 0.70 -1.07
N SER A 124 7.05 0.74 -2.28
CA SER A 124 7.33 1.98 -3.01
C SER A 124 6.23 2.24 -4.03
N VAL A 125 5.58 3.40 -3.94
CA VAL A 125 4.52 3.82 -4.86
C VAL A 125 5.10 4.83 -5.84
N GLY A 126 4.93 4.53 -7.12
CA GLY A 126 5.29 5.40 -8.23
C GLY A 126 4.09 6.20 -8.76
N TYR A 127 4.39 7.11 -9.66
CA TYR A 127 3.43 7.94 -10.38
C TYR A 127 3.71 7.88 -11.86
N TRP A 128 2.65 7.90 -12.66
CA TRP A 128 2.76 8.08 -14.09
C TRP A 128 1.66 9.05 -14.53
N ALA A 129 2.04 10.09 -15.29
CA ALA A 129 1.06 10.93 -15.96
C ALA A 129 0.44 10.12 -17.10
N ALA A 130 -0.88 10.08 -17.14
CA ALA A 130 -1.64 9.42 -18.19
C ALA A 130 -2.66 10.38 -18.80
N ALA A 131 -3.20 10.02 -19.96
CA ALA A 131 -4.19 10.84 -20.66
C ALA A 131 -5.46 11.11 -19.83
N SER A 132 -5.77 10.24 -18.86
CA SER A 132 -6.91 10.36 -17.93
C SER A 132 -6.57 11.05 -16.60
N GLY A 133 -5.34 11.56 -16.44
CA GLY A 133 -4.86 12.20 -15.22
C GLY A 133 -3.64 11.49 -14.64
N TYR A 134 -3.75 10.99 -13.41
CA TYR A 134 -2.65 10.35 -12.69
C TYR A 134 -2.93 8.87 -12.45
N GLU A 135 -1.96 8.01 -12.77
CA GLU A 135 -2.00 6.59 -12.45
C GLU A 135 -1.24 6.29 -11.17
N VAL A 136 -1.86 5.52 -10.28
CA VAL A 136 -1.19 4.95 -9.11
C VAL A 136 -0.62 3.61 -9.52
N ALA A 137 0.68 3.43 -9.31
CA ALA A 137 1.38 2.18 -9.61
C ALA A 137 2.43 1.85 -8.55
N MET A 138 2.84 0.59 -8.50
CA MET A 138 3.90 0.15 -7.60
C MET A 138 5.25 0.23 -8.33
N SER A 139 6.22 0.92 -7.72
CA SER A 139 7.62 0.91 -8.17
C SER A 139 8.45 -0.21 -7.50
N ASP A 140 8.11 -0.58 -6.28
CA ASP A 140 8.59 -1.80 -5.61
C ASP A 140 7.57 -2.28 -4.56
N GLY A 141 7.61 -3.56 -4.19
CA GLY A 141 6.80 -4.08 -3.10
C GLY A 141 5.37 -4.41 -3.50
N MET A 142 5.11 -4.67 -4.78
CA MET A 142 3.78 -5.09 -5.26
C MET A 142 3.23 -6.29 -4.48
N THR A 143 3.99 -7.38 -4.33
CA THR A 143 3.51 -8.58 -3.64
C THR A 143 3.23 -8.35 -2.15
N ARG A 144 4.05 -7.55 -1.46
CA ARG A 144 3.81 -7.24 -0.04
C ARG A 144 2.57 -6.33 0.11
N THR A 145 2.33 -5.43 -0.84
CA THR A 145 1.07 -4.68 -0.94
C THR A 145 -0.11 -5.60 -1.21
N PHE A 146 0.00 -6.55 -2.14
CA PHE A 146 -1.03 -7.57 -2.37
C PHE A 146 -1.34 -8.37 -1.11
N TRP A 147 -0.35 -8.74 -0.32
CA TRP A 147 -0.58 -9.42 0.95
C TRP A 147 -1.36 -8.54 1.93
N LEU A 148 -0.96 -7.27 2.12
CA LEU A 148 -1.65 -6.31 2.97
C LEU A 148 -3.11 -6.13 2.55
N LEU A 149 -3.35 -5.90 1.25
CA LEU A 149 -4.69 -5.74 0.69
C LEU A 149 -5.52 -7.02 0.79
N ALA A 150 -4.96 -8.19 0.47
CA ALA A 150 -5.68 -9.46 0.60
C ALA A 150 -6.15 -9.73 2.05
N HIS A 151 -5.37 -9.30 3.04
CA HIS A 151 -5.72 -9.42 4.47
C HIS A 151 -6.56 -8.25 5.00
N ARG A 152 -7.02 -7.34 4.12
CA ARG A 152 -7.94 -6.24 4.46
C ARG A 152 -7.41 -5.36 5.61
N VAL A 153 -6.08 -5.13 5.64
CA VAL A 153 -5.52 -4.10 6.53
C VAL A 153 -6.20 -2.76 6.23
N ARG A 154 -6.40 -1.92 7.25
CA ARG A 154 -7.12 -0.65 7.07
C ARG A 154 -6.23 0.46 6.55
N SER A 155 -5.00 0.52 7.04
CA SER A 155 -4.03 1.51 6.60
C SER A 155 -2.61 0.97 6.74
N PHE A 156 -1.70 1.50 5.94
CA PHE A 156 -0.28 1.22 6.07
C PHE A 156 0.53 2.38 5.48
N PRO A 157 1.76 2.63 5.97
CA PRO A 157 2.68 3.54 5.33
C PRO A 157 3.18 2.98 3.99
N VAL A 158 3.36 3.88 3.03
CA VAL A 158 4.08 3.63 1.78
C VAL A 158 5.20 4.65 1.62
N SER A 159 6.16 4.35 0.76
CA SER A 159 7.25 5.25 0.43
C SER A 159 7.10 5.82 -0.97
N VAL A 160 7.28 7.13 -1.11
CA VAL A 160 7.15 7.88 -2.36
C VAL A 160 8.43 8.67 -2.64
N ALA A 161 8.89 8.71 -3.90
CA ALA A 161 10.14 9.36 -4.27
C ALA A 161 10.02 10.88 -4.56
N ASP A 162 8.82 11.40 -4.79
CA ASP A 162 8.57 12.79 -5.17
C ASP A 162 7.61 13.47 -4.19
N ALA A 163 7.95 14.71 -3.79
CA ALA A 163 7.16 15.45 -2.81
C ALA A 163 5.75 15.79 -3.32
N SER A 164 5.65 16.23 -4.57
CA SER A 164 4.37 16.60 -5.19
C SER A 164 3.48 15.38 -5.32
N TRP A 165 4.04 14.24 -5.73
CA TRP A 165 3.32 12.99 -5.76
C TRP A 165 2.89 12.51 -4.37
N ALA A 166 3.73 12.66 -3.36
CA ALA A 166 3.37 12.31 -1.98
C ALA A 166 2.15 13.11 -1.51
N THR A 167 2.11 14.41 -1.83
CA THR A 167 0.94 15.28 -1.56
C THR A 167 -0.30 14.84 -2.33
N ILE A 168 -0.18 14.55 -3.62
CA ILE A 168 -1.31 14.07 -4.44
C ILE A 168 -1.83 12.74 -3.91
N LEU A 169 -0.96 11.77 -3.65
CA LEU A 169 -1.33 10.46 -3.10
C LEU A 169 -2.05 10.61 -1.75
N ASN A 170 -1.56 11.49 -0.88
CA ASN A 170 -2.21 11.78 0.38
C ASN A 170 -3.62 12.37 0.20
N GLY A 171 -3.82 13.27 -0.77
CA GLY A 171 -5.15 13.79 -1.09
C GLY A 171 -6.10 12.74 -1.66
N LEU A 172 -5.59 11.72 -2.36
CA LEU A 172 -6.39 10.68 -3.00
C LEU A 172 -6.75 9.52 -2.06
N ALA A 173 -5.81 9.11 -1.22
CA ALA A 173 -5.92 7.89 -0.42
C ALA A 173 -5.26 8.02 0.96
N GLY A 174 -4.90 9.22 1.41
CA GLY A 174 -4.31 9.43 2.72
C GLY A 174 -5.31 9.32 3.86
N ILE A 175 -4.80 9.05 5.07
CA ILE A 175 -5.61 9.00 6.31
C ILE A 175 -5.69 10.36 7.04
N GLY A 176 -5.36 11.47 6.36
CA GLY A 176 -5.42 12.83 6.92
C GLY A 176 -4.15 13.30 7.64
N VAL A 177 -3.06 12.53 7.60
CA VAL A 177 -1.73 12.94 8.08
C VAL A 177 -0.90 13.44 6.90
N ALA A 178 -0.22 14.57 7.05
CA ALA A 178 0.64 15.10 5.99
C ALA A 178 1.80 14.14 5.68
N PRO A 179 2.27 14.06 4.41
CA PRO A 179 3.47 13.29 4.09
C PRO A 179 4.68 13.79 4.88
N ILE A 180 5.54 12.87 5.30
CA ILE A 180 6.74 13.19 6.08
C ILE A 180 7.96 12.82 5.27
N ALA A 181 8.87 13.76 5.02
CA ALA A 181 10.15 13.48 4.37
C ALA A 181 10.99 12.54 5.23
N PHE A 182 11.82 11.69 4.63
CA PHE A 182 12.70 10.79 5.39
C PHE A 182 13.71 11.61 6.19
N SER A 183 14.30 12.66 5.59
CA SER A 183 15.18 13.59 6.31
C SER A 183 14.54 14.16 7.57
N GLU A 184 13.28 14.61 7.47
CA GLU A 184 12.52 15.12 8.62
C GLU A 184 12.15 14.00 9.61
N LEU A 185 11.71 12.84 9.13
CA LEU A 185 11.35 11.72 9.98
C LEU A 185 12.53 11.28 10.86
N PHE A 186 13.72 11.18 10.27
CA PHE A 186 14.92 10.74 10.95
C PHE A 186 15.66 11.85 11.72
N SER A 187 15.37 13.14 11.45
CA SER A 187 15.89 14.24 12.27
C SER A 187 15.21 14.35 13.63
N ARG A 188 13.98 13.84 13.78
CA ARG A 188 13.23 13.80 15.06
C ARG A 188 13.86 12.92 16.15
N ARG A 189 15.01 12.31 15.86
CA ARG A 189 15.80 11.47 16.77
C ARG A 189 17.28 11.86 16.82
N ALA A 190 17.67 12.91 16.08
CA ALA A 190 18.99 13.51 16.17
C ALA A 190 19.08 14.41 17.40
#